data_AF-A0A943QM89-F1
#
_entry.id   AF-A0A943QM89-F1
#
_cell.length_a   1.000
_cell.length_b   1.000
_cell.length_c   1.000
_cell.angle_alpha   90.00
_cell.angle_beta   90.00
_cell.angle_gamma   90.00
#
_symmetry.space_group_name_H-M   'P 1'
#
loop_
_entity.id
_entity.type
_entity.pdbx_description
1 polymer ?
#
loop_
_entity_poly.entity_id
_entity_poly.type
_entity_poly.pdbx_seq_one_letter_code
_entity_poly.pdbx_strand_id
1 'polypeptide(L)'
;LVAKVINYDNKNLLDGGIAAPIPIKKAIDDGIEKHVVILTQHKGYRKSKTKMMPLIKRAYKDHQGLINAMENRYKVYNETLDLLDKLEAEGKCFVIRPSAPLEVSRFEKNKEKLDAIYNQGYKDAEKIAEELVKFLES
;
A
#
# COMPACT_ATOMS: atom_id res chain seq x y z
N LEU A 1 -11.45 13.23 -2.68
CA LEU A 1 -12.09 13.31 -1.35
C LEU A 1 -11.46 12.25 -0.46
N VAL A 2 -11.03 12.61 0.74
CA VAL A 2 -10.62 11.64 1.77
C VAL A 2 -11.90 11.04 2.36
N ALA A 3 -11.84 9.80 2.85
CA ALA A 3 -12.95 9.17 3.55
C ALA A 3 -13.46 10.05 4.71
N LYS A 4 -14.71 9.82 5.15
CA LYS A 4 -15.32 10.53 6.28
C LYS A 4 -14.48 10.32 7.55
N VAL A 5 -14.27 11.38 8.33
CA VAL A 5 -13.62 11.30 9.64
C VAL A 5 -14.51 10.50 10.59
N ILE A 6 -13.92 9.54 11.30
CA ILE A 6 -14.60 8.72 12.29
C ILE A 6 -14.11 9.10 13.69
N ASN A 7 -15.04 9.33 14.62
CA ASN A 7 -14.71 9.65 16.01
C ASN A 7 -14.65 8.36 16.84
N TYR A 8 -13.55 8.13 17.54
CA TYR A 8 -13.36 6.98 18.43
C TYR A 8 -12.35 7.34 19.52
N ASP A 9 -12.63 6.99 20.78
CA ASP A 9 -11.77 7.28 21.94
C ASP A 9 -11.22 8.72 21.98
N ASN A 10 -12.11 9.71 21.82
CA ASN A 10 -11.75 11.15 21.76
C ASN A 10 -10.72 11.51 20.67
N LYS A 11 -10.57 10.66 19.63
CA LYS A 11 -9.71 10.88 18.47
C LYS A 11 -10.52 10.96 17.20
N ASN A 12 -10.05 11.79 16.28
CA ASN A 12 -10.52 11.88 14.91
C ASN A 12 -9.67 10.95 14.04
N LEU A 13 -10.27 9.91 13.49
CA LEU A 13 -9.60 8.87 12.70
C LEU A 13 -9.87 9.03 11.21
N LEU A 14 -8.84 8.74 10.43
CA LEU A 14 -8.84 8.68 8.97
C LEU A 14 -8.15 7.38 8.52
N ASP A 15 -8.27 7.09 7.23
CA ASP A 15 -7.60 5.95 6.60
C ASP A 15 -6.09 5.92 6.91
N GLY A 16 -5.64 4.81 7.52
CA GLY A 16 -4.25 4.63 7.94
C GLY A 16 -3.25 4.65 6.77
N GLY A 17 -3.71 4.38 5.55
CA GLY A 17 -2.90 4.45 4.35
C GLY A 17 -2.45 5.86 3.97
N ILE A 18 -2.93 6.90 4.66
CA ILE A 18 -2.37 8.26 4.60
C ILE A 18 -1.01 8.33 5.30
N ALA A 19 -0.88 7.70 6.46
CA ALA A 19 0.32 7.74 7.29
C ALA A 19 1.27 6.57 7.02
N ALA A 20 0.73 5.35 6.93
CA ALA A 20 1.47 4.11 6.69
C ALA A 20 0.78 3.30 5.58
N PRO A 21 1.02 3.62 4.28
CA PRO A 21 0.38 2.93 3.15
C PRO A 21 0.65 1.42 3.11
N ILE A 22 1.84 1.01 3.56
CA ILE A 22 2.27 -0.38 3.67
C ILE A 22 2.94 -0.47 5.05
N PRO A 23 2.27 -1.04 6.08
CA PRO A 23 2.71 -0.92 7.47
C PRO A 23 3.84 -1.89 7.87
N ILE A 24 4.79 -2.18 6.97
CA ILE A 24 5.89 -3.14 7.22
C ILE A 24 6.79 -2.72 8.39
N LYS A 25 7.10 -1.43 8.52
CA LYS A 25 7.90 -0.91 9.64
C LYS A 25 7.23 -1.20 10.98
N LYS A 26 5.91 -1.02 11.05
CA LYS A 26 5.14 -1.32 12.26
C LYS A 26 5.18 -2.81 12.61
N ALA A 27 5.06 -3.69 11.61
CA ALA A 27 5.19 -5.13 11.84
C ALA A 27 6.58 -5.51 12.37
N ILE A 28 7.64 -4.90 11.85
CA ILE A 28 9.01 -5.10 12.36
C ILE A 28 9.15 -4.59 13.79
N ASP A 29 8.63 -3.40 14.08
CA ASP A 29 8.66 -2.81 15.43
C ASP A 29 7.88 -3.66 16.45
N ASP A 30 6.88 -4.41 15.99
CA ASP A 30 6.11 -5.37 16.79
C ASP A 30 6.84 -6.71 17.00
N GLY A 31 8.06 -6.86 16.49
CA GLY A 31 8.89 -8.06 16.63
C GLY A 31 8.53 -9.18 15.64
N ILE A 32 7.78 -8.88 14.57
CA ILE A 32 7.53 -9.86 13.51
C ILE A 32 8.77 -9.97 12.62
N GLU A 33 9.29 -11.18 12.47
CA GLU A 33 10.53 -11.43 11.72
C GLU A 33 10.31 -11.91 10.28
N LYS A 34 9.12 -12.47 10.00
CA LYS A 34 8.78 -13.10 8.73
C LYS A 34 7.50 -12.49 8.18
N HIS A 35 7.57 -11.94 6.98
CA HIS A 35 6.49 -11.12 6.42
C HIS A 35 5.96 -11.68 5.11
N VAL A 36 4.64 -11.67 4.93
CA VAL A 36 3.99 -11.82 3.63
C VAL A 36 3.28 -10.50 3.34
N VAL A 37 3.66 -9.84 2.25
CA VAL A 37 3.14 -8.52 1.87
C VAL A 37 2.47 -8.61 0.52
N ILE A 38 1.22 -8.15 0.44
CA ILE A 38 0.47 -8.06 -0.81
C ILE A 38 0.46 -6.60 -1.26
N LEU A 39 1.06 -6.34 -2.41
CA LEU A 39 1.03 -5.05 -3.08
C LEU A 39 -0.06 -5.03 -4.15
N THR A 40 -0.66 -3.86 -4.35
CA THR A 40 -1.65 -3.61 -5.41
C THR A 40 -1.05 -2.93 -6.64
N GLN A 41 0.29 -2.90 -6.73
CA GLN A 41 1.02 -2.30 -7.83
C GLN A 41 2.16 -3.23 -8.25
N HIS A 42 2.39 -3.32 -9.56
CA HIS A 42 3.43 -4.14 -10.18
C HIS A 42 4.85 -3.74 -9.74
N LYS A 43 5.82 -4.63 -9.97
CA LYS A 43 7.24 -4.38 -9.72
C LYS A 43 7.72 -3.15 -10.50
N GLY A 44 8.47 -2.26 -9.85
CA GLY A 44 9.00 -1.03 -10.45
C GLY A 44 8.06 0.19 -10.35
N TYR A 45 6.81 0.03 -9.90
CA TYR A 45 5.93 1.17 -9.64
C TYR A 45 6.55 2.13 -8.61
N ARG A 46 6.50 3.44 -8.88
CA ARG A 46 6.83 4.49 -7.91
C ARG A 46 5.67 5.48 -7.78
N LYS A 47 5.38 5.87 -6.54
CA LYS A 47 4.30 6.80 -6.24
C LYS A 47 4.75 8.23 -6.50
N SER A 48 3.95 8.97 -7.28
CA SER A 48 4.16 10.38 -7.56
C SER A 48 3.56 11.28 -6.47
N LYS A 49 4.11 12.49 -6.35
CA LYS A 49 3.56 13.53 -5.46
C LYS A 49 2.15 13.92 -5.92
N THR A 50 1.24 14.09 -4.96
CA THR A 50 -0.14 14.52 -5.28
C THR A 50 -0.17 15.96 -5.79
N LYS A 51 -0.90 16.19 -6.88
CA LYS A 51 -1.16 17.54 -7.42
C LYS A 51 -2.27 18.28 -6.67
N MET A 52 -2.99 17.60 -5.77
CA MET A 52 -4.13 18.15 -5.05
C MET A 52 -3.76 18.88 -3.74
N MET A 53 -2.46 19.11 -3.48
CA MET A 53 -2.01 19.74 -2.23
C MET A 53 -2.67 21.09 -1.90
N PRO A 54 -2.89 22.01 -2.86
CA PRO A 54 -3.57 23.28 -2.55
C PRO A 54 -4.98 23.08 -1.99
N LEU A 55 -5.75 22.15 -2.56
CA LEU A 55 -7.10 21.81 -2.09
C LEU A 55 -7.06 21.13 -0.72
N ILE A 56 -6.11 20.23 -0.49
CA ILE A 56 -5.91 19.55 0.80
C ILE A 56 -5.58 20.57 1.90
N LYS A 57 -4.66 21.50 1.63
CA LYS A 57 -4.27 22.55 2.59
C LYS A 57 -5.46 23.44 2.97
N ARG A 58 -6.34 23.76 2.01
CA ARG A 58 -7.56 24.52 2.26
C ARG A 58 -8.59 23.74 3.08
N ALA A 59 -8.81 22.46 2.73
CA ALA A 59 -9.83 21.62 3.36
C ALA A 59 -9.46 21.21 4.79
N TYR A 60 -8.17 21.05 5.09
CA TYR A 60 -7.67 20.55 6.37
C TYR A 60 -6.75 21.55 7.06
N LYS A 61 -7.02 22.85 6.93
CA LYS A 61 -6.19 23.95 7.44
C LYS A 61 -5.85 23.83 8.94
N ASP A 62 -6.76 23.26 9.72
CA ASP A 62 -6.63 23.11 11.18
C ASP A 62 -5.91 21.79 11.57
N HIS A 63 -5.50 20.98 10.58
CA HIS A 63 -4.86 19.67 10.77
C HIS A 63 -3.50 19.60 10.08
N GLN A 64 -2.52 20.36 10.57
CA GLN A 64 -1.18 20.44 9.97
C GLN A 64 -0.48 19.08 9.86
N GLY A 65 -0.64 18.20 10.86
CA GLY A 65 -0.11 16.83 10.83
C GLY A 65 -0.66 16.01 9.66
N LEU A 66 -1.96 16.14 9.37
CA LEU A 66 -2.61 15.48 8.24
C LEU A 66 -2.09 16.01 6.90
N ILE A 67 -1.94 17.33 6.78
CA ILE A 67 -1.37 17.96 5.59
C ILE A 67 0.05 17.44 5.34
N ASN A 68 0.89 17.40 6.38
CA ASN A 68 2.26 16.91 6.29
C ASN A 68 2.32 15.44 5.90
N ALA A 69 1.45 14.60 6.46
CA ALA A 69 1.35 13.19 6.09
C ALA A 69 0.95 13.02 4.62
N MET A 70 -0.06 13.75 4.14
CA MET A 70 -0.48 13.70 2.73
C MET A 70 0.59 14.22 1.77
N GLU A 71 1.32 15.27 2.15
CA GLU A 71 2.41 15.84 1.34
C GLU A 71 3.57 14.87 1.18
N ASN A 72 3.94 14.15 2.24
CA ASN A 72 5.08 13.23 2.25
C ASN A 72 4.71 11.79 1.92
N ARG A 73 3.42 11.45 1.77
CA ARG A 73 2.93 10.09 1.52
C ARG A 73 3.65 9.38 0.37
N TYR A 74 3.98 10.08 -0.71
CA TYR A 74 4.69 9.48 -1.84
C TYR A 74 6.11 9.07 -1.48
N LYS A 75 6.81 9.85 -0.64
CA LYS A 75 8.15 9.51 -0.14
C LYS A 75 8.08 8.29 0.76
N VAL A 76 7.19 8.30 1.75
CA VAL A 76 6.98 7.18 2.68
C VAL A 76 6.64 5.90 1.91
N TYR A 77 5.77 5.97 0.91
CA TYR A 77 5.42 4.82 0.08
C TYR A 77 6.66 4.25 -0.65
N ASN A 78 7.42 5.12 -1.30
CA ASN A 78 8.59 4.75 -2.10
C ASN A 78 9.74 4.21 -1.23
N GLU A 79 10.04 4.84 -0.10
CA GLU A 79 10.98 4.32 0.90
C GLU A 79 10.55 2.95 1.44
N THR A 80 9.24 2.74 1.59
CA THR A 80 8.71 1.45 2.01
C THR A 80 8.91 0.38 0.94
N LEU A 81 8.75 0.71 -0.35
CA LEU A 81 9.07 -0.23 -1.43
C LEU A 81 10.57 -0.59 -1.42
N ASP A 82 11.45 0.39 -1.20
CA ASP A 82 12.89 0.15 -1.13
C ASP A 82 13.24 -0.80 0.04
N LEU A 83 12.56 -0.64 1.19
CA LEU A 83 12.69 -1.54 2.32
C LEU A 83 12.17 -2.94 2.00
N LEU A 84 11.03 -3.07 1.32
CA LEU A 84 10.49 -4.38 0.92
C LEU A 84 11.44 -5.12 -0.02
N ASP A 85 12.02 -4.45 -1.02
CA ASP A 85 12.97 -5.06 -1.94
C ASP A 85 14.22 -5.55 -1.18
N LYS A 86 14.68 -4.80 -0.18
CA LYS A 86 15.78 -5.24 0.71
C LYS A 86 15.38 -6.48 1.53
N LEU A 87 14.22 -6.46 2.18
CA LEU A 87 13.76 -7.58 3.02
C LEU A 87 13.48 -8.84 2.21
N GLU A 88 13.02 -8.69 0.96
CA GLU A 88 12.84 -9.79 0.02
C GLU A 88 14.18 -10.41 -0.37
N ALA A 89 15.18 -9.59 -0.69
CA ALA A 89 16.55 -10.07 -0.97
C ALA A 89 17.20 -10.77 0.24
N GLU A 90 16.86 -10.36 1.46
CA GLU A 90 17.29 -11.00 2.71
C GLU A 90 16.48 -12.26 3.07
N GLY A 91 15.45 -12.63 2.29
CA GLY A 91 14.59 -13.78 2.60
C GLY A 91 13.70 -13.58 3.83
N LYS A 92 13.49 -12.35 4.28
CA LYS A 92 12.63 -11.99 5.44
C LYS A 92 11.21 -11.59 5.04
N CYS A 93 11.01 -11.26 3.77
CA CYS A 93 9.72 -10.81 3.26
C CYS A 93 9.40 -11.49 1.93
N PHE A 94 8.21 -12.07 1.82
CA PHE A 94 7.65 -12.57 0.58
C PHE A 94 6.64 -11.56 0.02
N VAL A 95 6.93 -10.95 -1.13
CA VAL A 95 6.11 -9.86 -1.67
C VAL A 95 5.30 -10.32 -2.89
N ILE A 96 4.00 -10.45 -2.68
CA ILE A 96 3.01 -10.73 -3.73
C ILE A 96 2.66 -9.42 -4.42
N ARG A 97 2.73 -9.38 -5.75
CA ARG A 97 2.44 -8.19 -6.55
C ARG A 97 1.86 -8.58 -7.92
N PRO A 98 1.03 -7.71 -8.55
CA PRO A 98 0.55 -7.95 -9.91
C PRO A 98 1.69 -8.20 -10.89
N SER A 99 1.53 -9.21 -11.75
CA SER A 99 2.50 -9.57 -12.80
C SER A 99 2.62 -8.52 -13.90
N ALA A 100 1.61 -7.66 -14.06
CA ALA A 100 1.60 -6.57 -15.03
C ALA A 100 0.97 -5.31 -14.41
N PRO A 101 1.22 -4.11 -14.97
CA PRO A 101 0.55 -2.89 -14.54
C PRO A 101 -0.97 -3.02 -14.58
N LEU A 102 -1.64 -2.51 -13.54
CA LEU A 102 -3.10 -2.51 -13.49
C LEU A 102 -3.66 -1.40 -14.39
N GLU A 103 -4.47 -1.77 -15.38
CA GLU A 103 -5.11 -0.83 -16.32
C GLU A 103 -6.44 -0.26 -15.81
N VAL A 104 -6.50 0.11 -14.53
CA VAL A 104 -7.70 0.70 -13.92
C VAL A 104 -7.39 1.97 -13.14
N SER A 105 -8.35 2.89 -13.17
CA SER A 105 -8.29 4.09 -12.33
C SER A 105 -8.78 3.79 -10.91
N ARG A 106 -8.44 4.69 -9.97
CA ARG A 106 -8.93 4.62 -8.58
C ARG A 106 -10.47 4.60 -8.47
N PHE A 107 -11.17 5.17 -9.44
CA PHE A 107 -12.63 5.26 -9.45
C PHE A 107 -13.24 4.37 -10.53
N GLU A 108 -12.55 3.28 -10.90
CA GLU A 108 -13.04 2.32 -11.88
C GLU A 108 -14.36 1.69 -11.43
N LYS A 109 -15.29 1.57 -12.38
CA LYS A 109 -16.62 0.98 -12.18
C LYS A 109 -16.98 -0.03 -13.26
N ASN A 110 -16.19 -0.13 -14.33
CA ASN A 110 -16.40 -1.12 -15.37
C ASN A 110 -16.18 -2.52 -14.78
N LYS A 111 -17.25 -3.31 -14.75
CA LYS A 111 -17.25 -4.65 -14.17
C LYS A 111 -16.23 -5.57 -14.84
N GLU A 112 -16.16 -5.57 -16.17
CA GLU A 112 -15.25 -6.45 -16.92
C GLU A 112 -13.78 -6.16 -16.59
N LYS A 113 -13.41 -4.88 -16.44
CA LYS A 113 -12.06 -4.49 -16.01
C LYS A 113 -11.75 -4.92 -14.58
N LEU A 114 -12.72 -4.80 -13.68
CA LEU A 114 -12.59 -5.24 -12.29
C LEU A 114 -12.44 -6.78 -12.20
N ASP A 115 -13.27 -7.51 -12.94
CA ASP A 115 -13.22 -8.97 -13.05
C ASP A 115 -11.88 -9.43 -13.66
N ALA A 116 -11.36 -8.70 -14.66
CA ALA A 116 -10.05 -8.99 -15.25
C ALA A 116 -8.92 -8.88 -14.22
N ILE A 117 -8.90 -7.82 -13.40
CA ILE A 117 -7.89 -7.62 -12.35
C ILE A 117 -8.02 -8.65 -11.24
N TYR A 118 -9.25 -8.98 -10.86
CA TYR A 118 -9.52 -10.02 -9.88
C TYR A 118 -8.94 -11.37 -10.35
N ASN A 119 -9.26 -11.76 -11.58
CA ASN A 119 -8.75 -13.01 -12.17
C ASN A 119 -7.24 -12.99 -12.37
N GLN A 120 -6.65 -11.83 -12.67
CA GLN A 120 -5.19 -11.69 -12.72
C GLN A 120 -4.56 -11.97 -11.36
N GLY A 121 -5.12 -11.42 -10.28
CA GLY A 121 -4.64 -11.68 -8.91
C GLY A 121 -4.68 -13.16 -8.53
N TYR A 122 -5.73 -13.88 -8.92
CA TYR A 122 -5.82 -15.34 -8.74
C TYR A 122 -4.70 -16.08 -9.46
N LYS A 123 -4.50 -15.79 -10.76
CA LYS A 123 -3.45 -16.42 -11.57
C LYS A 123 -2.05 -16.09 -11.05
N ASP A 124 -1.84 -14.87 -10.57
CA ASP A 124 -0.56 -14.45 -10.01
C ASP A 124 -0.27 -15.20 -8.70
N ALA A 125 -1.28 -15.37 -7.84
CA ALA A 125 -1.17 -16.14 -6.60
C ALA A 125 -0.95 -17.64 -6.86
N GLU A 126 -1.67 -18.24 -7.81
CA GLU A 126 -1.50 -19.65 -8.19
C GLU A 126 -0.07 -19.96 -8.62
N LYS A 127 0.55 -19.09 -9.44
CA LYS A 127 1.92 -19.29 -9.94
C LYS A 127 2.99 -19.30 -8.84
N ILE A 128 2.76 -18.56 -7.77
CA ILE A 128 3.74 -18.38 -6.68
C ILE A 128 3.36 -19.18 -5.42
N ALA A 129 2.28 -19.97 -5.46
CA ALA A 129 1.74 -20.65 -4.30
C ALA A 129 2.75 -21.61 -3.66
N GLU A 130 3.47 -22.40 -4.48
CA GLU A 130 4.50 -23.31 -3.98
C GLU A 130 5.67 -22.56 -3.33
N GLU A 131 6.11 -21.44 -3.91
CA GLU A 131 7.17 -20.60 -3.36
C GLU A 131 6.75 -19.96 -2.03
N LEU A 132 5.49 -19.53 -1.93
CA LEU A 132 4.92 -19.01 -0.69
C LEU A 132 4.89 -20.07 0.41
N VAL A 133 4.48 -21.31 0.09
CA VAL A 133 4.47 -22.41 1.07
C VAL A 133 5.89 -22.70 1.55
N LYS A 134 6.86 -22.83 0.63
CA LYS A 134 8.28 -23.01 0.98
C LYS A 134 8.81 -21.87 1.84
N PHE A 135 8.46 -20.63 1.51
CA PHE A 135 8.79 -19.48 2.33
C PHE A 135 8.19 -19.63 3.72
N LEU A 136 6.91 -19.97 3.87
CA LEU A 136 6.26 -20.09 5.19
C LEU A 136 6.86 -21.20 6.06
N GLU A 137 7.26 -22.31 5.45
CA GLU A 137 7.85 -23.47 6.14
C GLU A 137 9.34 -23.32 6.50
N SER A 138 10.02 -22.27 6.00
CA SER A 138 11.45 -22.05 6.25
C SER A 138 11.84 -21.59 7.64
#